data_AF-A0A924J5E0-F1
#
_entry.id   AF-A0A924J5E0-F1
#
_cell.length_a   1.000
_cell.length_b   1.000
_cell.length_c   1.000
_cell.angle_alpha   90.00
_cell.angle_beta   90.00
_cell.angle_gamma   90.00
#
_symmetry.space_group_name_H-M   'P 1'
#
loop_
_entity.id
_entity.type
_entity.pdbx_description
1 polymer ?
#
loop_
_entity_poly.entity_id
_entity_poly.type
_entity_poly.pdbx_seq_one_letter_code
_entity_poly.pdbx_strand_id
1 'polypeptide(L)'
;MLSLKTGAALAALALLVACGGGSEAVPPITTPVIPPTTPPVLGRTYVSSGRAAAGDVFVHMFEWRWTDIARECEAVLGPRGYKGIQISPPSEHAIVRSAGEFFPWWQRYQTVSYKLDQSRSGSAAELASMVSRCKAVGVDVYADVVINHMTAGSGTGSAGTVYTKYNYPSVPYTSLDFHTPCGINSYADARQVQNCELVGLSDLATESDTVRGRIARYLISLHELGIAGFRVDAAKHVPPADLEAIMTRVNNAAASAGRPKPYVFLEVIAGNGEAVTPEQYFGIGFASAGATDISDFAYGNRISDAFLGRGGATLWSALQAFTSGEMLPSDKGVVFIDNHDTQRGGALYYADSTYELAAVMMFAHSQGYPSLMSSYGFDRSAQQTRDAGPASDAAGNTIPIYNPDGSSRCTTSIGTPQVGQWICEHRRPAIANMVAFRKAAAGTPTSTCGRADWRIDDDPNRVAFCRDGAGFLAMSLSATAGTTTLPTRLPPGNYCNVARFNFTAATGGTPAACTGAAVVVAADGSASIALTRRSAVALHTRARLN
;
A
#
# COMPACT_ATOMS: atom_id res chain seq x y z
N MET A 1 34.32 30.94 3.04
CA MET A 1 35.08 31.74 4.02
C MET A 1 34.07 32.52 4.86
N LEU A 2 34.10 32.31 6.18
CA LEU A 2 33.61 33.13 7.32
C LEU A 2 32.24 33.85 7.21
N SER A 3 31.40 34.01 8.24
CA SER A 3 31.29 33.61 9.65
C SER A 3 30.16 34.49 10.22
N LEU A 4 29.18 33.95 10.94
CA LEU A 4 28.33 34.61 11.97
C LEU A 4 27.33 33.51 12.45
N LYS A 5 27.42 32.89 13.64
CA LYS A 5 27.14 33.39 15.02
C LYS A 5 25.91 34.32 15.00
N THR A 6 24.77 34.03 15.64
CA THR A 6 24.49 33.80 17.09
C THR A 6 23.05 33.24 17.24
N GLY A 7 22.76 32.29 18.16
CA GLY A 7 22.11 32.51 19.49
C GLY A 7 20.57 32.35 19.40
N ALA A 8 19.78 31.75 20.29
CA ALA A 8 19.88 31.30 21.69
C ALA A 8 18.71 30.29 21.92
N ALA A 9 18.90 29.16 22.62
CA ALA A 9 18.75 28.91 24.06
C ALA A 9 17.31 28.99 24.66
N LEU A 10 16.87 27.81 25.13
CA LEU A 10 16.00 27.42 26.25
C LEU A 10 15.19 28.43 27.11
N ALA A 11 13.99 27.92 27.47
CA ALA A 11 13.26 27.99 28.74
C ALA A 11 12.40 29.22 29.08
N ALA A 12 11.09 29.01 29.34
CA ALA A 12 10.55 28.95 30.70
C ALA A 12 9.02 28.83 30.74
N LEU A 13 8.58 28.10 31.75
CA LEU A 13 7.22 27.84 32.24
C LEU A 13 6.60 29.11 32.86
N ALA A 14 5.30 29.35 32.69
CA ALA A 14 4.52 30.20 33.59
C ALA A 14 3.08 29.69 33.74
N LEU A 15 2.70 29.48 35.01
CA LEU A 15 1.42 29.04 35.53
C LEU A 15 0.28 30.05 35.27
N LEU A 16 -0.97 29.55 35.26
CA LEU A 16 -2.10 30.24 35.88
C LEU A 16 -3.06 29.22 36.50
N VAL A 17 -3.39 29.46 37.76
CA VAL A 17 -4.18 28.65 38.68
C VAL A 17 -5.49 29.38 39.02
N ALA A 18 -6.53 28.57 39.26
CA ALA A 18 -7.73 28.78 40.07
C ALA A 18 -8.92 29.60 39.54
N CYS A 19 -10.07 28.93 39.46
CA CYS A 19 -11.20 29.19 40.36
C CYS A 19 -11.77 27.82 40.82
N GLY A 20 -12.05 27.68 42.12
CA GLY A 20 -12.61 26.47 42.72
C GLY A 20 -14.00 26.69 43.32
N GLY A 21 -14.59 25.58 43.80
CA GLY A 21 -15.63 25.59 44.83
C GLY A 21 -16.90 24.80 44.48
N GLY A 22 -17.07 23.62 45.09
CA GLY A 22 -18.33 22.87 45.07
C GLY A 22 -18.16 21.39 45.41
N SER A 23 -18.08 21.07 46.71
CA SER A 23 -17.95 19.72 47.25
C SER A 23 -19.31 19.10 47.56
N GLU A 24 -19.69 18.06 46.82
CA GLU A 24 -20.70 17.08 47.25
C GLU A 24 -20.11 15.66 47.13
N ALA A 25 -20.35 14.84 48.15
CA ALA A 25 -19.78 13.50 48.27
C ALA A 25 -20.48 12.52 47.31
N VAL A 26 -19.72 12.03 46.33
CA VAL A 26 -20.12 10.98 45.39
C VAL A 26 -20.01 9.61 46.10
N PRO A 27 -21.03 8.73 46.00
CA PRO A 27 -20.96 7.38 46.57
C PRO A 27 -19.81 6.56 45.95
N PRO A 28 -19.27 5.55 46.64
CA PRO A 28 -18.13 4.80 46.14
C PRO A 28 -18.50 4.12 44.82
N ILE A 29 -17.90 4.62 43.74
CA ILE A 29 -17.84 3.93 42.46
C ILE A 29 -17.14 2.61 42.77
N THR A 30 -17.87 1.49 42.66
CA THR A 30 -17.23 0.19 42.50
C THR A 30 -16.29 0.34 41.32
N THR A 31 -14.98 0.36 41.59
CA THR A 31 -13.94 0.33 40.56
C THR A 31 -14.36 -0.66 39.49
N PRO A 32 -14.49 -0.24 38.22
CA PRO A 32 -14.59 -1.22 37.14
C PRO A 32 -13.46 -2.22 37.37
N VAL A 33 -13.77 -3.51 37.32
CA VAL A 33 -12.74 -4.53 37.20
C VAL A 33 -12.05 -4.23 35.88
N ILE A 34 -11.01 -3.39 35.91
CA ILE A 34 -10.09 -3.22 34.79
C ILE A 34 -9.46 -4.61 34.68
N PRO A 35 -9.73 -5.38 33.61
CA PRO A 35 -9.02 -6.63 33.46
C PRO A 35 -7.53 -6.31 33.50
N PRO A 36 -6.72 -6.98 34.35
CA PRO A 36 -5.30 -6.99 34.07
C PRO A 36 -5.22 -7.72 32.71
N THR A 37 -4.42 -7.27 31.76
CA THR A 37 -2.99 -7.58 31.69
C THR A 37 -2.59 -7.30 30.24
N THR A 38 -1.34 -6.92 30.00
CA THR A 38 -0.68 -7.01 28.69
C THR A 38 -1.29 -8.13 27.84
N PRO A 39 -1.86 -7.81 26.66
CA PRO A 39 -2.47 -8.83 25.80
C PRO A 39 -1.50 -9.99 25.55
N PRO A 40 -2.00 -11.23 25.44
CA PRO A 40 -1.14 -12.38 25.22
C PRO A 40 -0.29 -12.16 23.97
N VAL A 41 1.01 -12.40 24.09
CA VAL A 41 1.93 -12.36 22.95
C VAL A 41 1.59 -13.55 22.05
N LEU A 42 1.22 -13.26 20.79
CA LEU A 42 0.94 -14.30 19.81
C LEU A 42 2.23 -15.04 19.44
N GLY A 43 2.12 -16.35 19.23
CA GLY A 43 3.21 -17.12 18.65
C GLY A 43 3.51 -16.65 17.22
N ARG A 44 4.79 -16.69 16.82
CA ARG A 44 5.21 -16.32 15.44
C ARG A 44 4.86 -17.36 14.38
N THR A 45 3.94 -18.27 14.67
CA THR A 45 3.45 -19.27 13.72
C THR A 45 2.49 -18.62 12.74
N TYR A 46 2.67 -18.87 11.44
CA TYR A 46 1.83 -18.29 10.39
C TYR A 46 1.67 -19.25 9.21
N VAL A 47 0.71 -18.94 8.34
CA VAL A 47 0.60 -19.52 6.99
C VAL A 47 1.01 -18.45 5.98
N SER A 48 1.77 -18.84 4.95
CA SER A 48 2.09 -17.95 3.84
C SER A 48 0.81 -17.61 3.06
N SER A 49 0.64 -16.36 2.66
CA SER A 49 -0.47 -15.96 1.80
C SER A 49 -0.37 -16.54 0.39
N GLY A 50 0.81 -17.00 -0.03
CA GLY A 50 1.11 -17.52 -1.36
C GLY A 50 1.16 -16.46 -2.47
N ARG A 51 0.79 -15.20 -2.19
CA ARG A 51 0.70 -14.12 -3.21
C ARG A 51 2.05 -13.80 -3.84
N ALA A 52 3.10 -13.69 -3.02
CA ALA A 52 4.47 -13.48 -3.49
C ALA A 52 4.95 -14.64 -4.37
N ALA A 53 4.77 -15.88 -3.90
CA ALA A 53 5.18 -17.09 -4.62
C ALA A 53 4.44 -17.24 -5.97
N ALA A 54 3.16 -16.86 -6.01
CA ALA A 54 2.34 -16.88 -7.22
C ALA A 54 2.76 -15.82 -8.26
N GLY A 55 3.66 -14.89 -7.92
CA GLY A 55 4.04 -13.79 -8.80
C GLY A 55 2.89 -12.83 -9.08
N ASP A 56 1.99 -12.68 -8.10
CA ASP A 56 0.86 -11.76 -8.21
C ASP A 56 1.32 -10.31 -7.98
N VAL A 57 0.54 -9.36 -8.52
CA VAL A 57 0.70 -7.91 -8.31
C VAL A 57 -0.68 -7.29 -8.12
N PHE A 58 -0.80 -6.29 -7.25
CA PHE A 58 -2.03 -5.51 -7.12
C PHE A 58 -1.78 -4.01 -7.21
N VAL A 59 -2.86 -3.25 -7.42
CA VAL A 59 -2.81 -1.78 -7.57
C VAL A 59 -3.65 -1.11 -6.48
N HIS A 60 -3.12 -0.11 -5.81
CA HIS A 60 -3.93 0.77 -4.97
C HIS A 60 -4.61 1.83 -5.84
N MET A 61 -5.91 1.63 -6.10
CA MET A 61 -6.76 2.52 -6.88
C MET A 61 -7.23 3.71 -6.03
N PHE A 62 -6.28 4.54 -5.61
CA PHE A 62 -6.48 5.53 -4.56
C PHE A 62 -7.44 6.64 -4.99
N GLU A 63 -8.54 6.78 -4.24
CA GLU A 63 -9.61 7.76 -4.45
C GLU A 63 -10.43 7.61 -5.74
N TRP A 64 -10.28 6.49 -6.46
CA TRP A 64 -11.07 6.18 -7.66
C TRP A 64 -12.53 5.91 -7.31
N ARG A 65 -13.45 6.25 -8.23
CA ARG A 65 -14.87 5.91 -8.12
C ARG A 65 -15.12 4.44 -8.42
N TRP A 66 -16.14 3.85 -7.79
CA TRP A 66 -16.49 2.44 -7.98
C TRP A 66 -16.77 2.09 -9.45
N THR A 67 -17.52 2.93 -10.15
CA THR A 67 -17.85 2.72 -11.57
C THR A 67 -16.63 2.76 -12.49
N ASP A 68 -15.66 3.62 -12.18
CA ASP A 68 -14.44 3.77 -12.96
C ASP A 68 -13.50 2.58 -12.72
N ILE A 69 -13.41 2.10 -11.47
CA ILE A 69 -12.67 0.87 -11.11
C ILE A 69 -13.27 -0.34 -11.83
N ALA A 70 -14.59 -0.49 -11.84
CA ALA A 70 -15.25 -1.62 -12.50
C ALA A 70 -14.86 -1.71 -13.98
N ARG A 71 -14.85 -0.56 -14.66
CA ARG A 71 -14.39 -0.44 -16.05
C ARG A 71 -12.89 -0.70 -16.18
N GLU A 72 -12.09 -0.20 -15.25
CA GLU A 72 -10.63 -0.41 -15.22
C GLU A 72 -10.27 -1.89 -15.11
N CYS A 73 -10.99 -2.64 -14.26
CA CYS A 73 -10.83 -4.07 -14.10
C CYS A 73 -10.98 -4.81 -15.43
N GLU A 74 -12.05 -4.51 -16.18
CA GLU A 74 -12.37 -5.18 -17.44
C GLU A 74 -11.45 -4.75 -18.59
N ALA A 75 -11.19 -3.45 -18.71
CA ALA A 75 -10.50 -2.89 -19.87
C ALA A 75 -8.98 -2.94 -19.75
N VAL A 76 -8.44 -2.94 -18.54
CA VAL A 76 -6.99 -2.79 -18.30
C VAL A 76 -6.46 -3.85 -17.35
N LEU A 77 -6.94 -3.90 -16.11
CA LEU A 77 -6.26 -4.66 -15.06
C LEU A 77 -6.31 -6.18 -15.30
N GLY A 78 -7.50 -6.72 -15.59
CA GLY A 78 -7.70 -8.13 -15.91
C GLY A 78 -6.88 -8.56 -17.13
N PRO A 79 -7.02 -7.88 -18.30
CA PRO A 79 -6.23 -8.20 -19.50
C PRO A 79 -4.70 -8.10 -19.30
N ARG A 80 -4.23 -7.23 -18.40
CA ARG A 80 -2.80 -7.09 -18.07
C ARG A 80 -2.32 -8.08 -17.00
N GLY A 81 -3.23 -8.83 -16.38
CA GLY A 81 -2.90 -9.88 -15.40
C GLY A 81 -2.65 -9.38 -13.98
N TYR A 82 -3.12 -8.17 -13.63
CA TYR A 82 -3.13 -7.74 -12.23
C TYR A 82 -4.04 -8.66 -11.43
N LYS A 83 -3.57 -9.11 -10.26
CA LYS A 83 -4.30 -10.06 -9.43
C LYS A 83 -5.44 -9.40 -8.66
N GLY A 84 -5.25 -8.15 -8.26
CA GLY A 84 -6.23 -7.44 -7.46
C GLY A 84 -6.01 -5.93 -7.41
N ILE A 85 -6.87 -5.29 -6.63
CA ILE A 85 -6.82 -3.87 -6.31
C ILE A 85 -7.02 -3.65 -4.82
N GLN A 86 -6.38 -2.63 -4.27
CA GLN A 86 -6.81 -1.98 -3.03
C GLN A 86 -7.71 -0.81 -3.39
N ILE A 87 -8.86 -0.71 -2.72
CA ILE A 87 -9.76 0.46 -2.81
C ILE A 87 -9.64 1.32 -1.56
N SER A 88 -9.82 2.63 -1.70
CA SER A 88 -9.93 3.55 -0.55
C SER A 88 -11.12 3.19 0.35
N PRO A 89 -11.15 3.67 1.62
CA PRO A 89 -12.14 3.22 2.61
C PRO A 89 -13.58 3.32 2.13
N PRO A 90 -14.32 2.19 2.03
CA PRO A 90 -15.68 2.19 1.48
C PRO A 90 -16.76 2.58 2.49
N SER A 91 -16.42 2.60 3.79
CA SER A 91 -17.31 3.01 4.87
C SER A 91 -17.68 4.50 4.81
N GLU A 92 -18.81 4.84 5.43
CA GLU A 92 -19.17 6.22 5.70
C GLU A 92 -18.05 6.92 6.50
N HIS A 93 -17.57 8.04 5.96
CA HIS A 93 -16.47 8.81 6.52
C HIS A 93 -16.85 10.27 6.71
N ALA A 94 -16.05 11.01 7.48
CA ALA A 94 -16.27 12.43 7.71
C ALA A 94 -16.26 13.21 6.38
N ILE A 95 -17.12 14.22 6.28
CA ILE A 95 -17.01 15.26 5.26
C ILE A 95 -16.23 16.42 5.86
N VAL A 96 -15.03 16.69 5.33
CA VAL A 96 -14.14 17.74 5.83
C VAL A 96 -13.85 18.75 4.73
N ARG A 97 -14.03 20.04 5.03
CA ARG A 97 -13.52 21.14 4.20
C ARG A 97 -12.34 21.80 4.90
N SER A 98 -11.13 21.49 4.42
CA SER A 98 -9.90 22.06 4.97
C SER A 98 -9.76 23.52 4.53
N ALA A 99 -9.54 24.41 5.50
CA ALA A 99 -9.54 25.86 5.33
C ALA A 99 -10.77 26.44 4.60
N GLY A 100 -11.88 25.69 4.52
CA GLY A 100 -13.06 26.06 3.72
C GLY A 100 -12.88 25.89 2.19
N GLU A 101 -11.70 25.50 1.72
CA GLU A 101 -11.29 25.60 0.31
C GLU A 101 -11.34 24.25 -0.43
N PHE A 102 -10.97 23.15 0.22
CA PHE A 102 -10.86 21.85 -0.46
C PHE A 102 -11.26 20.67 0.44
N PHE A 103 -11.60 19.55 -0.20
CA PHE A 103 -11.86 18.28 0.47
C PHE A 103 -10.58 17.44 0.53
N PRO A 104 -9.95 17.27 1.70
CA PRO A 104 -8.71 16.51 1.81
C PRO A 104 -8.96 15.02 1.55
N TRP A 105 -7.94 14.29 1.14
CA TRP A 105 -8.02 12.84 0.96
C TRP A 105 -8.20 12.11 2.30
N TRP A 106 -7.53 12.61 3.35
CA TRP A 106 -7.50 11.99 4.67
C TRP A 106 -8.85 12.00 5.37
N GLN A 107 -9.86 12.71 4.85
CA GLN A 107 -11.23 12.66 5.39
C GLN A 107 -11.80 11.23 5.40
N ARG A 108 -11.33 10.36 4.48
CA ARG A 108 -11.75 8.95 4.39
C ARG A 108 -11.20 8.08 5.52
N TYR A 109 -10.16 8.55 6.20
CA TYR A 109 -9.54 7.91 7.35
C TYR A 109 -10.12 8.45 8.67
N GLN A 110 -11.34 8.99 8.62
CA GLN A 110 -12.13 9.36 9.78
C GLN A 110 -13.50 8.69 9.66
N THR A 111 -13.57 7.42 10.06
CA THR A 111 -14.81 6.62 10.00
C THR A 111 -15.90 7.27 10.85
N VAL A 112 -17.09 7.40 10.28
CA VAL A 112 -18.30 7.88 10.97
C VAL A 112 -19.24 6.72 11.25
N SER A 113 -19.40 5.82 10.28
CA SER A 113 -20.09 4.56 10.49
C SER A 113 -19.65 3.49 9.49
N TYR A 114 -20.10 2.26 9.69
CA TYR A 114 -19.86 1.15 8.77
C TYR A 114 -20.91 1.05 7.65
N LYS A 115 -21.75 2.08 7.48
CA LYS A 115 -22.68 2.17 6.35
C LYS A 115 -21.90 2.25 5.04
N LEU A 116 -22.50 1.70 3.97
CA LEU A 116 -21.96 1.73 2.61
C LEU A 116 -22.82 2.56 1.66
N ASP A 117 -23.89 3.18 2.17
CA ASP A 117 -24.88 3.94 1.39
C ASP A 117 -24.21 4.99 0.49
N GLN A 118 -23.21 5.70 1.02
CA GLN A 118 -22.43 6.69 0.28
C GLN A 118 -21.03 6.87 0.87
N SER A 119 -20.02 6.79 0.00
CA SER A 119 -18.64 7.24 0.25
C SER A 119 -18.26 8.27 -0.82
N ARG A 120 -17.07 8.88 -0.71
CA ARG A 120 -16.52 9.75 -1.77
C ARG A 120 -16.49 9.09 -3.16
N SER A 121 -16.34 7.77 -3.21
CA SER A 121 -16.21 6.99 -4.44
C SER A 121 -17.53 6.53 -5.06
N GLY A 122 -18.65 6.68 -4.35
CA GLY A 122 -19.98 6.25 -4.81
C GLY A 122 -20.78 5.47 -3.76
N SER A 123 -21.90 4.94 -4.24
CA SER A 123 -22.95 4.25 -3.48
C SER A 123 -22.68 2.76 -3.25
N ALA A 124 -23.46 2.14 -2.37
CA ALA A 124 -23.42 0.70 -2.10
C ALA A 124 -23.66 -0.16 -3.37
N ALA A 125 -24.59 0.27 -4.23
CA ALA A 125 -24.92 -0.45 -5.46
C ALA A 125 -23.76 -0.42 -6.47
N GLU A 126 -23.08 0.72 -6.58
CA GLU A 126 -21.91 0.86 -7.43
C GLU A 126 -20.72 0.07 -6.89
N LEU A 127 -20.53 0.02 -5.56
CA LEU A 127 -19.54 -0.83 -4.90
C LEU A 127 -19.80 -2.31 -5.20
N ALA A 128 -21.04 -2.78 -5.01
CA ALA A 128 -21.44 -4.16 -5.31
C ALA A 128 -21.18 -4.54 -6.78
N SER A 129 -21.56 -3.64 -7.70
CA SER A 129 -21.35 -3.80 -9.14
C SER A 129 -19.86 -3.90 -9.47
N MET A 130 -19.03 -3.01 -8.90
CA MET A 130 -17.58 -3.01 -9.10
C MET A 130 -16.94 -4.32 -8.61
N VAL A 131 -17.29 -4.76 -7.40
CA VAL A 131 -16.78 -6.02 -6.83
C VAL A 131 -17.13 -7.21 -7.72
N SER A 132 -18.39 -7.30 -8.17
CA SER A 132 -18.84 -8.37 -9.05
C SER A 132 -18.10 -8.39 -10.39
N ARG A 133 -17.98 -7.22 -11.04
CA ARG A 133 -17.35 -7.08 -12.37
C ARG A 133 -15.85 -7.33 -12.31
N CYS A 134 -15.15 -6.80 -11.30
CA CYS A 134 -13.72 -7.10 -11.11
C CYS A 134 -13.48 -8.59 -10.88
N LYS A 135 -14.30 -9.23 -10.03
CA LYS A 135 -14.20 -10.68 -9.78
C LYS A 135 -14.43 -11.51 -11.04
N ALA A 136 -15.36 -11.11 -11.90
CA ALA A 136 -15.66 -11.81 -13.16
C ALA A 136 -14.46 -11.85 -14.13
N VAL A 137 -13.55 -10.88 -14.03
CA VAL A 137 -12.30 -10.84 -14.83
C VAL A 137 -11.06 -11.22 -14.02
N GLY A 138 -11.24 -11.87 -12.86
CA GLY A 138 -10.15 -12.43 -12.05
C GLY A 138 -9.39 -11.43 -11.18
N VAL A 139 -9.90 -10.20 -11.05
CA VAL A 139 -9.31 -9.13 -10.24
C VAL A 139 -9.96 -9.13 -8.85
N ASP A 140 -9.19 -9.53 -7.83
CA ASP A 140 -9.59 -9.52 -6.43
C ASP A 140 -9.74 -8.06 -5.94
N VAL A 141 -10.71 -7.77 -5.07
CA VAL A 141 -10.85 -6.44 -4.45
C VAL A 141 -10.48 -6.53 -2.96
N TYR A 142 -9.53 -5.69 -2.52
CA TYR A 142 -9.12 -5.53 -1.13
C TYR A 142 -9.64 -4.19 -0.61
N ALA A 143 -10.48 -4.21 0.42
CA ALA A 143 -10.98 -2.97 1.02
C ALA A 143 -9.96 -2.41 2.02
N ASP A 144 -9.66 -1.12 1.94
CA ASP A 144 -9.02 -0.39 3.02
C ASP A 144 -10.01 -0.22 4.18
N VAL A 145 -9.70 -0.76 5.35
CA VAL A 145 -10.59 -0.78 6.51
C VAL A 145 -9.98 -0.05 7.69
N VAL A 146 -10.66 1.02 8.10
CA VAL A 146 -10.26 1.91 9.20
C VAL A 146 -11.01 1.48 10.45
N ILE A 147 -10.33 0.67 11.28
CA ILE A 147 -10.94 -0.03 12.43
C ILE A 147 -10.26 0.28 13.76
N ASN A 148 -9.18 1.06 13.77
CA ASN A 148 -8.52 1.54 14.99
C ASN A 148 -9.33 2.64 15.67
N HIS A 149 -9.84 3.58 14.87
CA HIS A 149 -10.36 4.85 15.36
C HIS A 149 -11.60 5.27 14.58
N MET A 150 -12.29 6.26 15.14
CA MET A 150 -13.35 7.02 14.47
C MET A 150 -12.84 8.43 14.15
N THR A 151 -13.69 9.45 14.16
CA THR A 151 -13.30 10.83 13.80
C THR A 151 -12.58 11.59 14.94
N ALA A 152 -11.86 12.66 14.59
CA ALA A 152 -11.20 13.55 15.56
C ALA A 152 -12.13 14.65 16.13
N GLY A 153 -13.38 14.72 15.69
CA GLY A 153 -14.28 15.83 15.99
C GLY A 153 -15.75 15.49 15.83
N SER A 154 -16.55 16.50 15.51
CA SER A 154 -17.99 16.37 15.28
C SER A 154 -18.33 16.84 13.86
N GLY A 155 -19.40 16.32 13.28
CA GLY A 155 -19.76 16.69 11.91
C GLY A 155 -20.86 15.82 11.32
N THR A 156 -20.81 15.69 9.99
CA THR A 156 -21.74 14.85 9.23
C THR A 156 -20.93 13.93 8.30
N GLY A 157 -21.30 12.66 8.29
CA GLY A 157 -20.68 11.65 7.44
C GLY A 157 -21.17 11.73 6.00
N SER A 158 -20.44 11.06 5.10
CA SER A 158 -20.75 10.98 3.67
C SER A 158 -22.11 10.37 3.36
N ALA A 159 -22.71 9.61 4.30
CA ALA A 159 -24.06 9.04 4.21
C ALA A 159 -25.07 9.76 5.12
N GLY A 160 -24.77 10.99 5.54
CA GLY A 160 -25.69 11.86 6.28
C GLY A 160 -25.77 11.59 7.78
N THR A 161 -24.98 10.65 8.34
CA THR A 161 -24.95 10.44 9.79
C THR A 161 -24.37 11.67 10.48
N VAL A 162 -25.14 12.33 11.34
CA VAL A 162 -24.63 13.34 12.27
C VAL A 162 -23.95 12.63 13.44
N TYR A 163 -22.75 13.07 13.79
CA TYR A 163 -21.94 12.47 14.85
C TYR A 163 -21.28 13.55 15.72
N THR A 164 -20.93 13.17 16.94
CA THR A 164 -20.01 13.95 17.77
C THR A 164 -18.83 13.09 18.17
N LYS A 165 -17.72 13.71 18.60
CA LYS A 165 -16.58 12.95 19.12
C LYS A 165 -17.06 11.99 20.23
N TYR A 166 -16.68 10.71 20.10
CA TYR A 166 -17.11 9.58 20.95
C TYR A 166 -18.60 9.19 20.93
N ASN A 167 -19.42 9.72 20.01
CA ASN A 167 -20.82 9.30 19.87
C ASN A 167 -21.18 9.12 18.39
N TYR A 168 -21.32 7.86 17.99
CA TYR A 168 -21.53 7.44 16.59
C TYR A 168 -22.80 6.59 16.51
N PRO A 169 -23.99 7.23 16.39
CA PRO A 169 -25.28 6.55 16.58
C PRO A 169 -25.57 5.46 15.53
N SER A 170 -24.99 5.56 14.33
CA SER A 170 -25.16 4.57 13.27
C SER A 170 -24.38 3.26 13.49
N VAL A 171 -23.36 3.24 14.36
CA VAL A 171 -22.64 2.02 14.80
C VAL A 171 -23.02 1.58 16.22
N PRO A 172 -24.05 2.23 16.77
CA PRO A 172 -24.14 2.78 18.13
C PRO A 172 -22.88 2.73 19.03
N TYR A 173 -21.78 3.42 18.65
CA TYR A 173 -20.67 3.65 19.59
C TYR A 173 -20.95 4.83 20.53
N THR A 174 -20.63 4.66 21.80
CA THR A 174 -20.68 5.69 22.85
C THR A 174 -19.29 5.87 23.48
N SER A 175 -19.13 6.80 24.42
CA SER A 175 -17.86 7.01 25.12
C SER A 175 -17.32 5.77 25.83
N LEU A 176 -18.16 4.78 26.13
CA LEU A 176 -17.76 3.50 26.73
C LEU A 176 -17.05 2.55 25.76
N ASP A 177 -17.14 2.81 24.46
CA ASP A 177 -16.54 2.00 23.41
C ASP A 177 -15.15 2.51 22.96
N PHE A 178 -14.65 3.57 23.61
CA PHE A 178 -13.36 4.20 23.33
C PHE A 178 -12.45 4.10 24.54
N HIS A 179 -11.13 4.10 24.29
CA HIS A 179 -10.16 4.25 25.36
C HIS A 179 -10.33 5.61 26.06
N THR A 180 -9.85 5.68 27.31
CA THR A 180 -9.76 6.96 28.00
C THR A 180 -8.88 7.91 27.18
N PRO A 181 -9.33 9.13 26.85
CA PRO A 181 -8.60 10.00 25.94
C PRO A 181 -7.19 10.33 26.44
N CYS A 182 -6.20 10.07 25.59
CA CYS A 182 -4.80 10.46 25.75
C CYS A 182 -4.17 10.63 24.37
N GLY A 183 -3.04 11.33 24.27
CA GLY A 183 -2.27 11.45 23.03
C GLY A 183 -1.04 10.54 23.02
N ILE A 184 -0.58 10.16 21.83
CA ILE A 184 0.68 9.42 21.65
C ILE A 184 1.85 10.40 21.74
N ASN A 185 2.55 10.41 22.86
CA ASN A 185 3.71 11.30 23.08
C ASN A 185 5.05 10.56 22.97
N SER A 186 5.04 9.22 22.99
CA SER A 186 6.24 8.40 22.83
C SER A 186 5.93 7.11 22.10
N TYR A 187 6.59 6.89 20.95
CA TYR A 187 6.53 5.62 20.21
C TYR A 187 7.36 4.51 20.86
N ALA A 188 8.12 4.81 21.92
CA ALA A 188 8.79 3.82 22.77
C ALA A 188 7.87 3.28 23.89
N ASP A 189 6.64 3.79 24.03
CA ASP A 189 5.62 3.27 24.96
C ASP A 189 4.52 2.56 24.15
N ALA A 190 4.56 1.22 24.10
CA ALA A 190 3.60 0.42 23.33
C ALA A 190 2.14 0.67 23.77
N ARG A 191 1.90 0.91 25.06
CA ARG A 191 0.56 1.22 25.57
C ARG A 191 0.05 2.55 25.03
N GLN A 192 0.90 3.57 24.94
CA GLN A 192 0.49 4.82 24.30
C GLN A 192 0.22 4.59 22.81
N VAL A 193 1.08 3.85 22.11
CA VAL A 193 0.90 3.58 20.68
C VAL A 193 -0.44 2.88 20.40
N GLN A 194 -0.88 1.99 21.28
CA GLN A 194 -2.03 1.11 21.04
C GLN A 194 -3.34 1.51 21.75
N ASN A 195 -3.29 2.46 22.70
CA ASN A 195 -4.45 2.80 23.52
C ASN A 195 -4.65 4.32 23.70
N CYS A 196 -3.92 5.15 22.93
CA CYS A 196 -4.10 6.59 22.90
C CYS A 196 -4.44 7.08 21.49
N GLU A 197 -5.07 8.25 21.41
CA GLU A 197 -5.52 8.86 20.16
C GLU A 197 -4.34 9.21 19.25
N LEU A 198 -4.26 8.52 18.12
CA LEU A 198 -3.43 8.92 16.98
C LEU A 198 -3.95 10.26 16.44
N VAL A 199 -3.16 11.34 16.61
CA VAL A 199 -3.48 12.70 16.16
C VAL A 199 -4.89 13.20 16.55
N GLY A 200 -5.39 12.75 17.71
CA GLY A 200 -6.70 13.16 18.24
C GLY A 200 -7.91 12.42 17.68
N LEU A 201 -7.69 11.35 16.89
CA LEU A 201 -8.74 10.45 16.40
C LEU A 201 -9.29 9.60 17.56
N SER A 202 -10.61 9.53 17.72
CA SER A 202 -11.24 8.74 18.80
C SER A 202 -10.86 7.27 18.73
N ASP A 203 -10.04 6.82 19.68
CA ASP A 203 -9.40 5.50 19.70
C ASP A 203 -10.32 4.42 20.29
N LEU A 204 -10.68 3.41 19.49
CA LEU A 204 -11.62 2.37 19.89
C LEU A 204 -10.98 1.43 20.92
N ALA A 205 -11.73 1.06 21.96
CA ALA A 205 -11.31 0.07 22.94
C ALA A 205 -11.45 -1.35 22.35
N THR A 206 -10.50 -1.77 21.51
CA THR A 206 -10.56 -3.02 20.74
C THR A 206 -10.45 -4.28 21.58
N GLU A 207 -10.16 -4.18 22.88
CA GLU A 207 -10.23 -5.27 23.84
C GLU A 207 -11.68 -5.67 24.17
N SER A 208 -12.63 -4.74 23.97
CA SER A 208 -14.07 -4.95 24.22
C SER A 208 -14.69 -5.93 23.21
N ASP A 209 -15.41 -6.94 23.72
CA ASP A 209 -16.14 -7.89 22.87
C ASP A 209 -17.16 -7.20 21.96
N THR A 210 -17.83 -6.18 22.48
CA THR A 210 -18.80 -5.37 21.74
C THR A 210 -18.15 -4.66 20.56
N VAL A 211 -16.99 -4.03 20.79
CA VAL A 211 -16.23 -3.32 19.75
C VAL A 211 -15.74 -4.31 18.69
N ARG A 212 -15.09 -5.40 19.11
CA ARG A 212 -14.65 -6.48 18.20
C ARG A 212 -15.80 -7.06 17.39
N GLY A 213 -16.95 -7.29 18.02
CA GLY A 213 -18.14 -7.82 17.38
C GLY A 213 -18.74 -6.89 16.32
N ARG A 214 -18.69 -5.57 16.55
CA ARG A 214 -19.14 -4.56 15.58
C ARG A 214 -18.18 -4.45 14.39
N ILE A 215 -16.86 -4.41 14.66
CA ILE A 215 -15.83 -4.43 13.61
C ILE A 215 -15.94 -5.71 12.78
N ALA A 216 -16.00 -6.88 13.42
CA ALA A 216 -16.09 -8.16 12.71
C ALA A 216 -17.35 -8.23 11.82
N ARG A 217 -18.50 -7.73 12.28
CA ARG A 217 -19.71 -7.64 11.45
C ARG A 217 -19.51 -6.78 10.21
N TYR A 218 -18.85 -5.63 10.33
CA TYR A 218 -18.51 -4.80 9.17
C TYR A 218 -17.64 -5.56 8.16
N LEU A 219 -16.55 -6.19 8.61
CA LEU A 219 -15.66 -6.97 7.75
C LEU A 219 -16.36 -8.17 7.12
N ILE A 220 -17.23 -8.87 7.86
CA ILE A 220 -18.04 -9.98 7.35
C ILE A 220 -18.98 -9.48 6.25
N SER A 221 -19.69 -8.36 6.45
CA SER A 221 -20.58 -7.79 5.43
C SER A 221 -19.84 -7.39 4.15
N LEU A 222 -18.66 -6.77 4.27
CA LEU A 222 -17.80 -6.49 3.11
C LEU A 222 -17.38 -7.76 2.40
N HIS A 223 -16.95 -8.77 3.16
CA HIS A 223 -16.59 -10.05 2.59
C HIS A 223 -17.81 -10.65 1.87
N GLU A 224 -19.00 -10.68 2.47
CA GLU A 224 -20.29 -11.16 1.89
C GLU A 224 -20.62 -10.49 0.56
N LEU A 225 -20.35 -9.19 0.44
CA LEU A 225 -20.47 -8.43 -0.81
C LEU A 225 -19.55 -8.94 -1.95
N GLY A 226 -18.49 -9.67 -1.60
CA GLY A 226 -17.53 -10.26 -2.53
C GLY A 226 -16.12 -9.68 -2.42
N ILE A 227 -15.86 -8.78 -1.46
CA ILE A 227 -14.51 -8.30 -1.15
C ILE A 227 -13.63 -9.50 -0.78
N ALA A 228 -12.49 -9.62 -1.46
CA ALA A 228 -11.58 -10.75 -1.36
C ALA A 228 -10.58 -10.61 -0.20
N GLY A 229 -10.47 -9.42 0.39
CA GLY A 229 -9.49 -9.16 1.44
C GLY A 229 -9.51 -7.75 2.00
N PHE A 230 -8.61 -7.47 2.94
CA PHE A 230 -8.54 -6.21 3.67
C PHE A 230 -7.10 -5.69 3.78
N ARG A 231 -6.95 -4.38 3.55
CA ARG A 231 -5.82 -3.60 4.09
C ARG A 231 -6.29 -3.01 5.41
N VAL A 232 -5.69 -3.41 6.52
CA VAL A 232 -6.06 -2.87 7.84
C VAL A 232 -5.23 -1.62 8.11
N ASP A 233 -5.91 -0.48 8.12
CA ASP A 233 -5.36 0.82 8.45
C ASP A 233 -4.84 0.88 9.88
N ALA A 234 -3.73 1.60 10.09
CA ALA A 234 -3.19 1.90 11.41
C ALA A 234 -3.08 0.66 12.31
N ALA A 235 -2.81 -0.53 11.75
CA ALA A 235 -2.82 -1.79 12.50
C ALA A 235 -1.82 -1.78 13.66
N LYS A 236 -0.72 -1.04 13.54
CA LYS A 236 0.23 -0.76 14.64
C LYS A 236 -0.45 -0.25 15.93
N HIS A 237 -1.52 0.50 15.78
CA HIS A 237 -2.25 1.16 16.85
C HIS A 237 -3.34 0.25 17.47
N VAL A 238 -3.53 -0.95 16.94
CA VAL A 238 -4.41 -1.96 17.52
C VAL A 238 -3.56 -3.07 18.15
N PRO A 239 -3.78 -3.48 19.41
CA PRO A 239 -3.06 -4.61 19.98
C PRO A 239 -3.16 -5.88 19.11
N PRO A 240 -2.06 -6.63 18.86
CA PRO A 240 -2.09 -7.82 18.02
C PRO A 240 -3.13 -8.87 18.43
N ALA A 241 -3.33 -9.07 19.73
CA ALA A 241 -4.32 -10.02 20.25
C ALA A 241 -5.77 -9.61 19.91
N ASP A 242 -6.04 -8.31 19.80
CA ASP A 242 -7.36 -7.80 19.45
C ASP A 242 -7.63 -8.00 17.96
N LEU A 243 -6.62 -7.75 17.11
CA LEU A 243 -6.67 -8.09 15.69
C LEU A 243 -6.84 -9.59 15.46
N GLU A 244 -6.16 -10.46 16.22
CA GLU A 244 -6.36 -11.91 16.16
C GLU A 244 -7.81 -12.29 16.50
N ALA A 245 -8.37 -11.70 17.56
CA ALA A 245 -9.74 -11.97 17.97
C ALA A 245 -10.77 -11.51 16.93
N ILE A 246 -10.55 -10.34 16.30
CA ILE A 246 -11.38 -9.84 15.21
C ILE A 246 -11.27 -10.77 14.00
N MET A 247 -10.04 -11.07 13.56
CA MET A 247 -9.80 -11.90 12.38
C MET A 247 -10.30 -13.34 12.57
N THR A 248 -10.24 -13.88 13.78
CA THR A 248 -10.83 -15.18 14.09
C THR A 248 -12.33 -15.21 13.83
N ARG A 249 -13.07 -14.15 14.21
CA ARG A 249 -14.52 -14.05 13.92
C ARG A 249 -14.79 -14.00 12.42
N VAL A 250 -14.04 -13.16 11.70
CA VAL A 250 -14.19 -13.02 10.24
C VAL A 250 -13.88 -14.32 9.51
N ASN A 251 -12.76 -14.96 9.87
CA ASN A 251 -12.34 -16.23 9.29
C ASN A 251 -13.35 -17.34 9.60
N ASN A 252 -13.85 -17.44 10.82
CA ASN A 252 -14.86 -18.45 11.18
C ASN A 252 -16.17 -18.23 10.42
N ALA A 253 -16.63 -16.99 10.27
CA ALA A 253 -17.80 -16.67 9.46
C ALA A 253 -17.61 -17.08 7.98
N ALA A 254 -16.44 -16.79 7.39
CA ALA A 254 -16.12 -17.22 6.04
C ALA A 254 -16.15 -18.76 5.90
N ALA A 255 -15.55 -19.49 6.86
CA ALA A 255 -15.59 -20.95 6.86
C ALA A 255 -17.01 -21.51 6.98
N SER A 256 -17.81 -20.99 7.92
CA SER A 256 -19.20 -21.41 8.12
C SER A 256 -20.07 -21.16 6.88
N ALA A 257 -19.76 -20.12 6.11
CA ALA A 257 -20.44 -19.80 4.84
C ALA A 257 -19.87 -20.57 3.62
N GLY A 258 -18.85 -21.42 3.81
CA GLY A 258 -18.20 -22.14 2.70
C GLY A 258 -17.40 -21.24 1.76
N ARG A 259 -16.88 -20.11 2.26
CA ARG A 259 -16.19 -19.07 1.47
C ARG A 259 -14.67 -19.12 1.74
N PRO A 260 -13.84 -18.77 0.75
CA PRO A 260 -12.41 -18.60 0.98
C PRO A 260 -12.16 -17.57 2.07
N LYS A 261 -11.17 -17.80 2.93
CA LYS A 261 -10.75 -16.81 3.93
C LYS A 261 -10.30 -15.52 3.22
N PRO A 262 -10.63 -14.34 3.74
CA PRO A 262 -10.14 -13.09 3.16
C PRO A 262 -8.62 -13.02 3.26
N TYR A 263 -7.99 -12.49 2.22
CA TYR A 263 -6.58 -12.10 2.28
C TYR A 263 -6.45 -10.84 3.15
N VAL A 264 -5.50 -10.79 4.08
CA VAL A 264 -5.31 -9.61 4.94
C VAL A 264 -3.87 -9.14 4.89
N PHE A 265 -3.68 -7.83 4.87
CA PHE A 265 -2.39 -7.24 5.18
C PHE A 265 -2.53 -6.01 6.07
N LEU A 266 -1.53 -5.82 6.92
CA LEU A 266 -1.57 -4.86 8.02
C LEU A 266 -0.61 -3.71 7.77
N GLU A 267 -1.06 -2.48 8.02
CA GLU A 267 -0.16 -1.35 8.11
C GLU A 267 0.51 -1.30 9.48
N VAL A 268 1.78 -1.72 9.53
CA VAL A 268 2.61 -1.62 10.72
C VAL A 268 3.90 -0.90 10.37
N ILE A 269 3.96 0.40 10.66
CA ILE A 269 5.15 1.23 10.45
C ILE A 269 5.99 1.18 11.71
N ALA A 270 7.26 0.80 11.61
CA ALA A 270 8.19 0.91 12.74
C ALA A 270 9.44 1.70 12.37
N GLY A 271 9.79 2.62 13.26
CA GLY A 271 11.08 3.31 13.28
C GLY A 271 12.06 2.67 14.26
N ASN A 272 13.31 3.15 14.23
CA ASN A 272 14.34 2.70 15.17
C ASN A 272 13.95 3.05 16.62
N GLY A 273 14.00 2.05 17.51
CA GLY A 273 13.75 2.23 18.94
C GLY A 273 12.27 2.32 19.33
N GLU A 274 11.35 2.09 18.40
CA GLU A 274 9.92 2.02 18.71
C GLU A 274 9.54 0.69 19.35
N ALA A 275 8.56 0.71 20.26
CA ALA A 275 8.17 -0.46 21.04
C ALA A 275 7.27 -1.45 20.30
N VAL A 276 6.60 -0.99 19.24
CA VAL A 276 5.69 -1.78 18.42
C VAL A 276 6.34 -2.04 17.07
N THR A 277 6.54 -3.31 16.71
CA THR A 277 7.27 -3.72 15.50
C THR A 277 6.43 -4.65 14.62
N PRO A 278 6.69 -4.71 13.29
CA PRO A 278 6.00 -5.62 12.38
C PRO A 278 5.98 -7.09 12.84
N GLU A 279 7.08 -7.59 13.40
CA GLU A 279 7.21 -8.99 13.79
C GLU A 279 6.21 -9.42 14.88
N GLN A 280 5.68 -8.46 15.66
CA GLN A 280 4.65 -8.72 16.66
C GLN A 280 3.29 -9.07 16.04
N TYR A 281 3.08 -8.73 14.77
CA TYR A 281 1.84 -8.98 14.02
C TYR A 281 1.96 -10.22 13.12
N PHE A 282 3.12 -10.88 13.10
CA PHE A 282 3.26 -12.17 12.44
C PHE A 282 2.34 -13.19 13.10
N GLY A 283 1.53 -13.88 12.29
CA GLY A 283 0.63 -14.92 12.77
C GLY A 283 -0.79 -14.45 13.06
N ILE A 284 -1.11 -13.17 12.87
CA ILE A 284 -2.52 -12.74 12.93
C ILE A 284 -3.36 -13.52 11.90
N GLY A 285 -4.51 -14.02 12.33
CA GLY A 285 -5.40 -14.93 11.62
C GLY A 285 -4.97 -16.41 11.67
N PHE A 286 -3.79 -16.75 12.19
CA PHE A 286 -3.25 -18.11 12.10
C PHE A 286 -4.11 -19.14 12.80
N ALA A 287 -4.61 -18.84 14.02
CA ALA A 287 -5.41 -19.80 14.79
C ALA A 287 -6.75 -20.15 14.11
N SER A 288 -7.18 -19.33 13.15
CA SER A 288 -8.38 -19.53 12.34
C SER A 288 -8.09 -19.89 10.87
N ALA A 289 -6.87 -20.39 10.62
CA ALA A 289 -6.32 -20.79 9.32
C ALA A 289 -6.28 -19.68 8.26
N GLY A 290 -6.22 -18.42 8.71
CA GLY A 290 -5.97 -17.26 7.86
C GLY A 290 -4.47 -17.01 7.64
N ALA A 291 -4.18 -16.17 6.66
CA ALA A 291 -2.85 -15.67 6.38
C ALA A 291 -2.88 -14.13 6.37
N THR A 292 -1.91 -13.54 7.05
CA THR A 292 -1.75 -12.10 7.13
C THR A 292 -0.32 -11.70 6.74
N ASP A 293 -0.24 -10.74 5.82
CA ASP A 293 1.00 -10.06 5.43
C ASP A 293 1.09 -8.69 6.11
N ILE A 294 2.23 -8.02 5.99
CA ILE A 294 2.48 -6.71 6.58
C ILE A 294 3.12 -5.80 5.54
N SER A 295 2.71 -4.53 5.52
CA SER A 295 3.32 -3.48 4.71
C SER A 295 4.79 -3.28 5.07
N ASP A 296 5.69 -3.53 4.12
CA ASP A 296 7.14 -3.41 4.30
C ASP A 296 7.63 -1.99 3.98
N PHE A 297 7.58 -1.11 4.97
CA PHE A 297 8.05 0.28 4.83
C PHE A 297 9.58 0.39 4.68
N ALA A 298 10.34 -0.59 5.18
CA ALA A 298 11.78 -0.62 5.00
C ALA A 298 12.14 -0.79 3.51
N TYR A 299 11.38 -1.59 2.77
CA TYR A 299 11.50 -1.72 1.32
C TYR A 299 11.34 -0.37 0.61
N GLY A 300 10.23 0.34 0.87
CA GLY A 300 9.95 1.64 0.26
C GLY A 300 11.04 2.68 0.56
N ASN A 301 11.55 2.71 1.79
CA ASN A 301 12.65 3.59 2.19
C ASN A 301 13.94 3.28 1.44
N ARG A 302 14.36 2.01 1.39
CA ARG A 302 15.61 1.59 0.70
C ARG A 302 15.55 1.85 -0.81
N ILE A 303 14.41 1.58 -1.44
CA ILE A 303 14.18 1.93 -2.84
C ILE A 303 14.22 3.44 -3.04
N SER A 304 13.51 4.21 -2.21
CA SER A 304 13.50 5.67 -2.32
C SER A 304 14.90 6.26 -2.19
N ASP A 305 15.68 5.82 -1.21
CA ASP A 305 17.03 6.31 -0.99
C ASP A 305 17.95 5.99 -2.18
N ALA A 306 17.91 4.77 -2.70
CA ALA A 306 18.73 4.36 -3.84
C ALA A 306 18.38 5.12 -5.14
N PHE A 307 17.09 5.27 -5.45
CA PHE A 307 16.66 5.91 -6.69
C PHE A 307 16.73 7.44 -6.66
N LEU A 308 16.81 8.03 -5.45
CA LEU A 308 17.02 9.46 -5.24
C LEU A 308 18.47 9.81 -4.86
N GLY A 309 19.35 8.81 -4.68
CA GLY A 309 20.75 9.00 -4.31
C GLY A 309 20.96 9.57 -2.90
N ARG A 310 20.02 9.33 -1.98
CA ARG A 310 20.08 9.89 -0.62
C ARG A 310 21.14 9.21 0.22
N GLY A 311 21.92 10.00 0.95
CA GLY A 311 22.97 9.47 1.82
C GLY A 311 24.02 8.61 1.10
N GLY A 312 24.16 8.73 -0.22
CA GLY A 312 25.05 7.89 -1.02
C GLY A 312 24.50 6.49 -1.33
N ALA A 313 23.21 6.22 -1.07
CA ALA A 313 22.56 4.97 -1.45
C ALA A 313 22.57 4.78 -2.98
N THR A 314 22.67 3.53 -3.40
CA THR A 314 22.80 3.10 -4.79
C THR A 314 21.89 1.92 -5.08
N LEU A 315 21.71 1.59 -6.37
CA LEU A 315 20.97 0.38 -6.75
C LEU A 315 21.57 -0.88 -6.10
N TRP A 316 22.90 -0.96 -6.06
CA TRP A 316 23.62 -2.07 -5.42
C TRP A 316 23.30 -2.18 -3.92
N SER A 317 23.35 -1.09 -3.16
CA SER A 317 23.05 -1.14 -1.72
C SER A 317 21.60 -1.52 -1.43
N ALA A 318 20.64 -1.12 -2.29
CA ALA A 318 19.25 -1.57 -2.16
C ALA A 318 19.14 -3.09 -2.36
N LEU A 319 19.81 -3.65 -3.37
CA LEU A 319 19.82 -5.10 -3.58
C LEU A 319 20.52 -5.85 -2.44
N GLN A 320 21.57 -5.28 -1.84
CA GLN A 320 22.17 -5.86 -0.64
C GLN A 320 21.18 -5.89 0.53
N ALA A 321 20.44 -4.80 0.76
CA ALA A 321 19.43 -4.71 1.82
C ALA A 321 18.33 -5.79 1.71
N PHE A 322 17.98 -6.19 0.48
CA PHE A 322 17.02 -7.28 0.25
C PHE A 322 17.53 -8.65 0.69
N THR A 323 18.84 -8.81 0.84
CA THR A 323 19.49 -10.08 1.23
C THR A 323 20.07 -10.06 2.65
N SER A 324 20.21 -8.89 3.26
CA SER A 324 20.79 -8.71 4.60
C SER A 324 19.79 -8.91 5.75
N GLY A 325 18.51 -9.16 5.44
CA GLY A 325 17.45 -9.32 6.42
C GLY A 325 16.86 -8.00 6.93
N GLU A 326 17.10 -6.89 6.23
CA GLU A 326 16.50 -5.59 6.56
C GLU A 326 15.03 -5.47 6.14
N MET A 327 14.61 -6.28 5.16
CA MET A 327 13.23 -6.36 4.70
C MET A 327 12.47 -7.40 5.52
N LEU A 328 11.14 -7.32 5.53
CA LEU A 328 10.32 -8.43 6.01
C LEU A 328 10.57 -9.67 5.14
N PRO A 329 10.37 -10.89 5.67
CA PRO A 329 10.48 -12.09 4.84
C PRO A 329 9.55 -12.01 3.63
N SER A 330 10.03 -12.48 2.47
CA SER A 330 9.34 -12.29 1.19
C SER A 330 7.93 -12.87 1.14
N ASP A 331 7.59 -13.83 2.01
CA ASP A 331 6.28 -14.44 2.09
C ASP A 331 5.37 -13.80 3.14
N LYS A 332 5.83 -12.71 3.79
CA LYS A 332 5.13 -11.89 4.79
C LYS A 332 4.99 -10.42 4.42
N GLY A 333 5.76 -9.93 3.46
CA GLY A 333 5.81 -8.53 3.10
C GLY A 333 4.90 -8.17 1.92
N VAL A 334 4.06 -7.15 2.09
CA VAL A 334 3.55 -6.35 0.97
C VAL A 334 4.55 -5.24 0.70
N VAL A 335 5.17 -5.26 -0.48
CA VAL A 335 6.20 -4.28 -0.86
C VAL A 335 5.63 -3.21 -1.77
N PHE A 336 6.10 -1.98 -1.60
CA PHE A 336 5.68 -0.83 -2.39
C PHE A 336 6.79 0.22 -2.42
N ILE A 337 6.87 0.99 -3.49
CA ILE A 337 7.80 2.12 -3.61
C ILE A 337 7.32 3.27 -2.74
N ASP A 338 6.04 3.58 -2.92
CA ASP A 338 5.27 4.57 -2.21
C ASP A 338 3.87 4.02 -1.92
N ASN A 339 3.25 4.58 -0.89
CA ASN A 339 1.82 4.45 -0.65
C ASN A 339 1.21 5.86 -0.60
N HIS A 340 -0.09 5.94 -0.36
CA HIS A 340 -0.82 7.20 -0.32
C HIS A 340 -0.32 8.19 0.76
N ASP A 341 0.23 7.73 1.90
CA ASP A 341 0.84 8.62 2.90
C ASP A 341 2.25 9.07 2.51
N THR A 342 3.13 8.09 2.27
CA THR A 342 4.57 8.31 2.08
C THR A 342 4.87 9.11 0.82
N GLN A 343 4.02 9.02 -0.22
CA GLN A 343 4.12 9.88 -1.40
C GLN A 343 3.82 11.35 -1.12
N ARG A 344 3.22 11.69 0.01
CA ARG A 344 3.05 13.09 0.46
C ARG A 344 4.20 13.53 1.37
N GLY A 345 4.96 12.58 1.90
CA GLY A 345 6.17 12.81 2.67
C GLY A 345 7.44 12.66 1.84
N GLY A 346 8.30 11.73 2.26
CA GLY A 346 9.65 11.56 1.73
C GLY A 346 9.82 10.47 0.68
N ALA A 347 8.82 9.68 0.29
CA ALA A 347 9.06 8.59 -0.67
C ALA A 347 9.40 9.11 -2.08
N LEU A 348 10.12 8.31 -2.85
CA LEU A 348 10.13 8.39 -4.31
C LEU A 348 8.68 8.22 -4.78
N TYR A 349 8.17 9.12 -5.63
CA TYR A 349 6.77 9.08 -6.07
C TYR A 349 6.65 9.41 -7.56
N TYR A 350 5.43 9.40 -8.07
CA TYR A 350 5.15 9.57 -9.50
C TYR A 350 5.80 10.83 -10.12
N ALA A 351 6.06 11.90 -9.35
CA ALA A 351 6.68 13.11 -9.89
C ALA A 351 8.20 13.03 -9.99
N ASP A 352 8.82 11.93 -9.57
CA ASP A 352 10.25 11.70 -9.72
C ASP A 352 10.54 10.99 -11.04
N SER A 353 11.50 11.53 -11.81
CA SER A 353 11.88 11.01 -13.13
C SER A 353 12.39 9.56 -13.16
N THR A 354 12.64 8.95 -12.00
CA THR A 354 13.14 7.57 -11.84
C THR A 354 12.08 6.60 -11.31
N TYR A 355 10.85 7.05 -11.06
CA TYR A 355 9.76 6.21 -10.52
C TYR A 355 9.47 4.97 -11.36
N GLU A 356 9.40 5.13 -12.69
CA GLU A 356 9.13 4.01 -13.61
C GLU A 356 10.19 2.91 -13.47
N LEU A 357 11.46 3.27 -13.33
CA LEU A 357 12.55 2.32 -13.15
C LEU A 357 12.45 1.61 -11.80
N ALA A 358 12.06 2.30 -10.73
CA ALA A 358 11.81 1.67 -9.44
C ALA A 358 10.69 0.63 -9.52
N ALA A 359 9.60 0.93 -10.25
CA ALA A 359 8.50 -0.01 -10.48
C ALA A 359 8.94 -1.22 -11.31
N VAL A 360 9.75 -1.01 -12.35
CA VAL A 360 10.37 -2.10 -13.12
C VAL A 360 11.23 -2.99 -12.23
N MET A 361 12.05 -2.42 -11.34
CA MET A 361 12.88 -3.19 -10.41
C MET A 361 12.04 -3.99 -9.42
N MET A 362 11.01 -3.38 -8.83
CA MET A 362 10.12 -4.01 -7.85
C MET A 362 9.42 -5.25 -8.44
N PHE A 363 8.93 -5.16 -9.68
CA PHE A 363 8.24 -6.29 -10.32
C PHE A 363 9.20 -7.38 -10.80
N ALA A 364 10.44 -7.03 -11.14
CA ALA A 364 11.44 -8.00 -11.54
C ALA A 364 11.98 -8.84 -10.35
N HIS A 365 12.23 -8.19 -9.21
CA HIS A 365 12.86 -8.79 -8.03
C HIS A 365 11.89 -9.68 -7.24
N SER A 366 12.29 -10.87 -6.76
CA SER A 366 11.40 -11.84 -6.11
C SER A 366 10.74 -11.40 -4.80
N GLN A 367 11.24 -10.36 -4.13
CA GLN A 367 10.78 -9.89 -2.81
C GLN A 367 9.28 -9.52 -2.78
N GLY A 368 8.57 -10.05 -1.79
CA GLY A 368 7.24 -9.61 -1.35
C GLY A 368 6.09 -9.79 -2.34
N TYR A 369 4.90 -9.36 -1.94
CA TYR A 369 3.74 -9.15 -2.80
C TYR A 369 3.66 -7.67 -3.21
N PRO A 370 3.94 -7.32 -4.46
CA PRO A 370 4.00 -5.91 -4.87
C PRO A 370 2.64 -5.22 -4.91
N SER A 371 2.56 -4.06 -4.25
CA SER A 371 1.50 -3.07 -4.37
C SER A 371 2.02 -1.88 -5.17
N LEU A 372 1.37 -1.58 -6.29
CA LEU A 372 1.65 -0.40 -7.09
C LEU A 372 0.64 0.71 -6.76
N MET A 373 1.13 1.89 -6.42
CA MET A 373 0.27 3.04 -6.23
C MET A 373 -0.32 3.51 -7.58
N SER A 374 -1.62 3.80 -7.62
CA SER A 374 -2.26 4.52 -8.73
C SER A 374 -2.82 5.84 -8.22
N SER A 375 -2.08 6.91 -8.44
CA SER A 375 -2.31 8.23 -7.82
C SER A 375 -3.23 9.13 -8.66
N TYR A 376 -3.70 10.19 -8.02
CA TYR A 376 -3.98 11.46 -8.68
C TYR A 376 -2.83 12.44 -8.37
N GLY A 377 -2.66 13.46 -9.21
CA GLY A 377 -1.56 14.38 -9.10
C GLY A 377 -1.81 15.46 -8.06
N PHE A 378 -0.80 15.66 -7.23
CA PHE A 378 -0.70 16.68 -6.19
C PHE A 378 0.75 17.18 -6.11
N ASP A 379 0.97 18.31 -5.45
CA ASP A 379 2.29 18.90 -5.25
C ASP A 379 2.64 18.90 -3.75
N ARG A 380 3.93 18.83 -3.41
CA ARG A 380 4.41 18.86 -2.02
C ARG A 380 4.84 20.25 -1.54
N SER A 381 4.81 21.27 -2.40
CA SER A 381 5.35 22.61 -2.10
C SER A 381 4.58 23.36 -1.01
N ALA A 382 3.29 23.04 -0.82
CA ALA A 382 2.47 23.61 0.23
C ALA A 382 1.61 22.52 0.89
N GLN A 383 1.25 22.74 2.16
CA GLN A 383 0.36 21.82 2.89
C GLN A 383 -0.98 21.64 2.16
N GLN A 384 -1.55 22.73 1.66
CA GLN A 384 -2.83 22.69 0.93
C GLN A 384 -2.78 21.77 -0.29
N THR A 385 -1.76 21.90 -1.13
CA THR A 385 -1.63 21.09 -2.35
C THR A 385 -1.27 19.65 -2.04
N ARG A 386 -0.51 19.40 -0.97
CA ARG A 386 -0.16 18.06 -0.47
C ARG A 386 -1.37 17.32 0.10
N ASP A 387 -2.20 18.03 0.86
CA ASP A 387 -3.34 17.46 1.59
C ASP A 387 -4.61 17.43 0.74
N ALA A 388 -4.62 18.08 -0.43
CA ALA A 388 -5.75 18.08 -1.36
C ALA A 388 -6.20 16.67 -1.75
N GLY A 389 -7.52 16.44 -1.77
CA GLY A 389 -8.12 15.26 -2.36
C GLY A 389 -8.08 15.26 -3.90
N PRO A 390 -8.61 14.22 -4.55
CA PRO A 390 -8.85 14.23 -5.99
C PRO A 390 -9.80 15.38 -6.39
N ALA A 391 -9.83 15.65 -7.70
CA ALA A 391 -10.88 16.49 -8.27
C ALA A 391 -12.27 15.95 -7.85
N SER A 392 -13.08 16.85 -7.29
CA SER A 392 -14.37 16.51 -6.68
C SER A 392 -15.45 17.52 -7.02
N ASP A 393 -16.71 17.10 -6.92
CA ASP A 393 -17.87 17.97 -7.06
C ASP A 393 -18.07 18.87 -5.82
N ALA A 394 -19.13 19.68 -5.81
CA ALA A 394 -19.41 20.60 -4.69
C ALA A 394 -19.68 19.89 -3.35
N ALA A 395 -20.13 18.63 -3.39
CA ALA A 395 -20.37 17.78 -2.23
C ALA A 395 -19.11 17.01 -1.79
N GLY A 396 -18.02 17.10 -2.56
CA GLY A 396 -16.75 16.45 -2.27
C GLY A 396 -16.62 15.05 -2.86
N ASN A 397 -17.61 14.56 -3.62
CA ASN A 397 -17.51 13.27 -4.30
C ASN A 397 -16.51 13.36 -5.44
N THR A 398 -15.71 12.31 -5.65
CA THR A 398 -14.76 12.26 -6.76
C THR A 398 -15.51 12.38 -8.09
N ILE A 399 -14.96 13.13 -9.06
CA ILE A 399 -15.53 13.24 -10.41
C ILE A 399 -15.05 12.12 -11.35
N PRO A 400 -15.74 11.86 -12.48
CA PRO A 400 -15.36 10.80 -13.43
C PRO A 400 -13.92 10.85 -13.95
N ILE A 401 -13.26 9.69 -13.91
CA ILE A 401 -11.90 9.47 -14.46
C ILE A 401 -11.96 9.22 -15.97
N TYR A 402 -13.09 8.73 -16.45
CA TYR A 402 -13.37 8.59 -17.87
C TYR A 402 -14.20 9.77 -18.38
N ASN A 403 -13.89 10.20 -19.60
CA ASN A 403 -14.70 11.15 -20.35
C ASN A 403 -16.00 10.49 -20.84
N PRO A 404 -17.04 11.26 -21.20
CA PRO A 404 -18.29 10.73 -21.74
C PRO A 404 -18.11 9.91 -23.02
N ASP A 405 -17.10 10.22 -23.84
CA ASP A 405 -16.73 9.46 -25.04
C ASP A 405 -15.98 8.15 -24.74
N GLY A 406 -15.73 7.88 -23.46
CA GLY A 406 -15.03 6.71 -22.98
C GLY A 406 -13.50 6.82 -22.97
N SER A 407 -12.90 7.93 -23.41
CA SER A 407 -11.47 8.13 -23.26
C SER A 407 -11.08 8.31 -21.78
N SER A 408 -9.86 7.91 -21.43
CA SER A 408 -9.36 8.03 -20.05
C SER A 408 -8.74 9.40 -19.81
N ARG A 409 -8.96 9.99 -18.62
CA ARG A 409 -8.29 11.21 -18.15
C ARG A 409 -6.92 10.94 -17.50
N CYS A 410 -6.42 9.70 -17.60
CA CYS A 410 -5.07 9.38 -17.18
C CYS A 410 -4.07 10.16 -18.05
N THR A 411 -3.11 10.81 -17.38
CA THR A 411 -2.00 11.48 -18.05
C THR A 411 -1.11 10.51 -18.83
N THR A 412 -0.41 11.01 -19.84
CA THR A 412 0.51 10.24 -20.68
C THR A 412 1.97 10.26 -20.19
N SER A 413 2.29 11.02 -19.14
CA SER A 413 3.66 11.12 -18.60
C SER A 413 3.70 11.02 -17.07
N ILE A 414 4.88 10.74 -16.52
CA ILE A 414 5.20 10.89 -15.09
C ILE A 414 6.55 11.60 -14.96
N GLY A 415 7.00 11.86 -13.73
CA GLY A 415 8.27 12.56 -13.47
C GLY A 415 8.14 14.06 -13.32
N THR A 416 6.90 14.57 -13.18
CA THR A 416 6.60 15.96 -12.83
C THR A 416 5.35 16.01 -11.93
N PRO A 417 5.20 17.03 -11.06
CA PRO A 417 3.94 17.24 -10.32
C PRO A 417 2.82 17.59 -11.31
N GLN A 418 1.75 16.80 -11.34
CA GLN A 418 0.66 16.95 -12.32
C GLN A 418 -0.67 17.21 -11.61
N VAL A 419 -0.73 18.32 -10.87
CA VAL A 419 -1.83 18.65 -9.97
C VAL A 419 -3.20 18.54 -10.67
N GLY A 420 -4.11 17.77 -10.07
CA GLY A 420 -5.47 17.56 -10.55
C GLY A 420 -5.63 16.55 -11.69
N GLN A 421 -4.54 15.98 -12.22
CA GLN A 421 -4.60 14.93 -13.23
C GLN A 421 -4.64 13.53 -12.60
N TRP A 422 -5.14 12.53 -13.31
CA TRP A 422 -5.01 11.13 -12.88
C TRP A 422 -3.67 10.58 -13.38
N ILE A 423 -2.84 10.07 -12.46
CA ILE A 423 -1.47 9.63 -12.78
C ILE A 423 -1.47 8.25 -13.43
N CYS A 424 -2.23 7.31 -12.89
CA CYS A 424 -2.43 5.97 -13.45
C CYS A 424 -1.11 5.25 -13.78
N GLU A 425 -0.23 5.14 -12.79
CA GLU A 425 1.07 4.47 -12.88
C GLU A 425 0.93 3.04 -13.44
N HIS A 426 -0.16 2.34 -13.10
CA HIS A 426 -0.48 1.01 -13.59
C HIS A 426 -0.72 0.93 -15.11
N ARG A 427 -0.98 2.05 -15.77
CA ARG A 427 -1.14 2.11 -17.24
C ARG A 427 0.17 2.36 -17.98
N ARG A 428 1.27 2.69 -17.28
CA ARG A 428 2.55 2.96 -17.94
C ARG A 428 3.01 1.70 -18.65
N PRO A 429 3.29 1.75 -19.98
CA PRO A 429 3.59 0.53 -20.73
C PRO A 429 4.70 -0.31 -20.10
N ALA A 430 5.80 0.30 -19.65
CA ALA A 430 6.88 -0.39 -18.98
C ALA A 430 6.41 -1.10 -17.70
N ILE A 431 5.66 -0.41 -16.83
CA ILE A 431 5.16 -0.98 -15.57
C ILE A 431 4.13 -2.09 -15.82
N ALA A 432 3.17 -1.84 -16.71
CA ALA A 432 2.12 -2.79 -17.06
C ALA A 432 2.69 -4.08 -17.68
N ASN A 433 3.73 -3.99 -18.50
CA ASN A 433 4.39 -5.17 -19.06
C ASN A 433 5.12 -5.98 -17.97
N MET A 434 5.63 -5.32 -16.93
CA MET A 434 6.35 -5.99 -15.85
C MET A 434 5.44 -6.83 -14.95
N VAL A 435 4.11 -6.69 -15.03
CA VAL A 435 3.16 -7.64 -14.43
C VAL A 435 3.31 -9.03 -15.07
N ALA A 436 3.42 -9.09 -16.40
CA ALA A 436 3.67 -10.33 -17.12
C ALA A 436 5.06 -10.91 -16.81
N PHE A 437 6.08 -10.05 -16.63
CA PHE A 437 7.40 -10.46 -16.15
C PHE A 437 7.28 -11.15 -14.78
N ARG A 438 6.65 -10.48 -13.80
CA ARG A 438 6.49 -10.99 -12.44
C ARG A 438 5.85 -12.37 -12.46
N LYS A 439 4.78 -12.53 -13.26
CA LYS A 439 4.06 -13.80 -13.39
C LYS A 439 4.87 -14.89 -14.10
N ALA A 440 5.65 -14.54 -15.12
CA ALA A 440 6.52 -15.48 -15.84
C ALA A 440 7.64 -16.02 -14.95
N ALA A 441 8.09 -15.22 -13.98
CA ALA A 441 9.16 -15.58 -13.05
C ALA A 441 8.66 -16.13 -11.69
N ALA A 442 7.35 -16.39 -11.53
CA ALA A 442 6.78 -16.90 -10.29
C ALA A 442 7.51 -18.17 -9.78
N GLY A 443 7.76 -18.25 -8.47
CA GLY A 443 8.45 -19.38 -7.83
C GLY A 443 9.98 -19.41 -7.96
N THR A 444 10.59 -18.59 -8.83
CA THR A 444 12.06 -18.56 -8.98
C THR A 444 12.68 -17.51 -8.05
N PRO A 445 13.69 -17.75 -7.22
CA PRO A 445 14.35 -16.67 -6.45
C PRO A 445 15.15 -15.70 -7.34
N THR A 446 15.45 -14.49 -6.84
CA THR A 446 16.45 -13.62 -7.47
C THR A 446 17.87 -14.20 -7.27
N SER A 447 18.71 -14.24 -8.31
CA SER A 447 20.12 -14.68 -8.23
C SER A 447 21.05 -13.78 -9.05
N THR A 448 22.34 -13.71 -8.71
CA THR A 448 23.37 -12.85 -9.36
C THR A 448 23.68 -13.23 -10.82
N CYS A 449 22.87 -14.09 -11.44
CA CYS A 449 23.13 -14.71 -12.74
C CYS A 449 24.42 -15.55 -12.75
N GLY A 450 24.90 -15.97 -11.57
CA GLY A 450 26.19 -16.60 -11.36
C GLY A 450 27.40 -15.68 -11.54
N ARG A 451 27.20 -14.37 -11.37
CA ARG A 451 28.28 -13.40 -11.19
C ARG A 451 28.62 -13.27 -9.71
N ALA A 452 29.74 -12.61 -9.40
CA ALA A 452 30.17 -12.39 -8.01
C ALA A 452 29.18 -11.52 -7.23
N ASP A 453 28.60 -10.51 -7.88
CA ASP A 453 27.61 -9.62 -7.30
C ASP A 453 26.62 -9.08 -8.35
N TRP A 454 25.76 -8.13 -7.96
CA TRP A 454 24.75 -7.55 -8.83
C TRP A 454 25.29 -6.45 -9.76
N ARG A 455 26.47 -5.88 -9.50
CA ARG A 455 26.99 -4.70 -10.21
C ARG A 455 27.41 -5.05 -11.63
N ILE A 456 27.39 -4.07 -12.52
CA ILE A 456 27.87 -4.15 -13.90
C ILE A 456 29.07 -3.22 -13.98
N ASP A 457 30.22 -3.75 -14.45
CA ASP A 457 31.46 -3.00 -14.62
C ASP A 457 31.88 -2.24 -13.33
N ASP A 458 31.66 -2.85 -12.16
CA ASP A 458 31.88 -2.30 -10.81
C ASP A 458 31.13 -0.99 -10.45
N ASP A 459 30.25 -0.50 -11.33
CA ASP A 459 29.41 0.69 -11.08
C ASP A 459 28.23 0.31 -10.16
N PRO A 460 28.13 0.87 -8.95
CA PRO A 460 27.06 0.54 -8.00
C PRO A 460 25.66 1.01 -8.44
N ASN A 461 25.58 1.86 -9.47
CA ASN A 461 24.33 2.31 -10.09
C ASN A 461 24.05 1.66 -11.45
N ARG A 462 24.81 0.63 -11.83
CA ARG A 462 24.50 -0.28 -12.94
C ARG A 462 24.40 -1.69 -12.37
N VAL A 463 23.21 -2.27 -12.39
CA VAL A 463 22.96 -3.59 -11.79
C VAL A 463 22.28 -4.53 -12.76
N ALA A 464 22.51 -5.83 -12.61
CA ALA A 464 21.73 -6.86 -13.27
C ALA A 464 21.47 -8.05 -12.35
N PHE A 465 20.30 -8.65 -12.49
CA PHE A 465 19.89 -9.82 -11.73
C PHE A 465 19.00 -10.75 -12.54
N CYS A 466 18.98 -12.01 -12.12
CA CYS A 466 18.23 -13.08 -12.77
C CYS A 466 17.11 -13.58 -11.88
N ARG A 467 16.07 -14.07 -12.54
CA ARG A 467 15.15 -15.07 -12.04
C ARG A 467 15.48 -16.31 -12.86
N ASP A 468 16.44 -17.12 -12.42
CA ASP A 468 17.13 -18.12 -13.25
C ASP A 468 16.19 -18.98 -14.10
N GLY A 469 16.45 -19.03 -15.41
CA GLY A 469 15.63 -19.75 -16.38
C GLY A 469 14.31 -19.06 -16.75
N ALA A 470 13.88 -18.01 -16.05
CA ALA A 470 12.55 -17.41 -16.19
C ALA A 470 12.57 -15.91 -16.57
N GLY A 471 13.51 -15.12 -16.03
CA GLY A 471 13.61 -13.68 -16.27
C GLY A 471 14.99 -13.10 -16.00
N PHE A 472 15.23 -11.93 -16.57
CA PHE A 472 16.48 -11.16 -16.44
C PHE A 472 16.18 -9.66 -16.42
N LEU A 473 16.81 -8.91 -15.51
CA LEU A 473 16.81 -7.46 -15.50
C LEU A 473 18.24 -6.94 -15.52
N ALA A 474 18.51 -5.94 -16.36
CA ALA A 474 19.65 -5.03 -16.22
C ALA A 474 19.14 -3.59 -16.16
N MET A 475 19.73 -2.75 -15.32
CA MET A 475 19.28 -1.38 -15.06
C MET A 475 20.45 -0.45 -14.81
N SER A 476 20.33 0.80 -15.24
CA SER A 476 21.30 1.85 -14.97
C SER A 476 20.61 3.12 -14.50
N LEU A 477 21.01 3.66 -13.35
CA LEU A 477 20.79 5.07 -12.98
C LEU A 477 22.00 5.95 -13.33
N SER A 478 23.09 5.35 -13.79
CA SER A 478 24.32 6.04 -14.17
C SER A 478 24.10 6.99 -15.34
N ALA A 479 24.90 8.04 -15.42
CA ALA A 479 24.84 9.05 -16.48
C ALA A 479 25.45 8.55 -17.80
N THR A 480 26.30 7.52 -17.73
CA THR A 480 27.00 6.95 -18.87
C THR A 480 26.18 5.86 -19.55
N ALA A 481 26.11 5.94 -20.89
CA ALA A 481 25.60 4.83 -21.68
C ALA A 481 26.72 3.80 -21.88
N GLY A 482 26.35 2.53 -21.95
CA GLY A 482 27.30 1.44 -22.16
C GLY A 482 26.61 0.20 -22.70
N THR A 483 27.38 -0.63 -23.40
CA THR A 483 26.95 -1.97 -23.81
C THR A 483 27.89 -2.97 -23.17
N THR A 484 27.33 -4.02 -22.56
CA THR A 484 28.10 -5.08 -21.93
C THR A 484 27.44 -6.43 -22.22
N THR A 485 28.24 -7.50 -22.25
CA THR A 485 27.72 -8.86 -22.42
C THR A 485 27.48 -9.46 -21.04
N LEU A 486 26.24 -9.85 -20.74
CA LEU A 486 25.85 -10.37 -19.43
C LEU A 486 25.28 -11.79 -19.54
N PRO A 487 25.57 -12.69 -18.59
CA PRO A 487 24.86 -13.95 -18.49
C PRO A 487 23.41 -13.66 -18.07
N THR A 488 22.45 -14.08 -18.88
CA THR A 488 21.02 -13.86 -18.60
C THR A 488 20.36 -15.03 -17.91
N ARG A 489 20.98 -16.21 -17.97
CA ARG A 489 20.41 -17.50 -17.52
C ARG A 489 19.07 -17.84 -18.17
N LEU A 490 18.71 -17.17 -19.26
CA LEU A 490 17.55 -17.50 -20.09
C LEU A 490 17.94 -18.51 -21.18
N PRO A 491 16.98 -19.31 -21.66
CA PRO A 491 17.19 -20.13 -22.86
C PRO A 491 17.60 -19.27 -24.08
N PRO A 492 18.42 -19.79 -25.00
CA PRO A 492 18.82 -19.07 -26.21
C PRO A 492 17.61 -18.64 -27.05
N GLY A 493 17.63 -17.46 -27.64
CA GLY A 493 16.54 -16.97 -28.49
C GLY A 493 16.44 -15.46 -28.55
N ASN A 494 15.42 -14.99 -29.26
CA ASN A 494 15.13 -13.57 -29.42
C ASN A 494 14.13 -13.13 -28.35
N TYR A 495 14.35 -12.02 -27.66
CA TYR A 495 13.48 -11.55 -26.58
C TYR A 495 13.09 -10.10 -26.76
N CYS A 496 11.86 -9.74 -26.38
CA CYS A 496 11.45 -8.35 -26.29
C CYS A 496 12.00 -7.71 -25.01
N ASN A 497 12.58 -6.51 -25.12
CA ASN A 497 12.84 -5.68 -23.93
C ASN A 497 11.53 -5.05 -23.44
N VAL A 498 10.86 -5.72 -22.50
CA VAL A 498 9.52 -5.33 -22.04
C VAL A 498 9.53 -4.08 -21.15
N ALA A 499 10.70 -3.64 -20.67
CA ALA A 499 10.86 -2.39 -19.94
C ALA A 499 10.83 -1.15 -20.85
N ARG A 500 10.86 -1.33 -22.18
CA ARG A 500 10.87 -0.23 -23.16
C ARG A 500 9.83 -0.37 -24.26
N PHE A 501 9.53 -1.59 -24.67
CA PHE A 501 8.71 -1.86 -25.85
C PHE A 501 7.43 -2.61 -25.48
N ASN A 502 6.39 -2.42 -26.30
CA ASN A 502 5.17 -3.18 -26.15
C ASN A 502 5.40 -4.62 -26.61
N PHE A 503 4.79 -5.52 -25.87
CA PHE A 503 4.92 -6.95 -26.05
C PHE A 503 3.54 -7.61 -26.16
N THR A 504 3.41 -8.57 -27.07
CA THR A 504 2.25 -9.45 -27.15
C THR A 504 2.71 -10.90 -27.03
N ALA A 505 2.15 -11.63 -26.06
CA ALA A 505 2.46 -13.04 -25.85
C ALA A 505 1.91 -13.92 -26.96
N ALA A 506 2.63 -14.99 -27.27
CA ALA A 506 2.13 -16.01 -28.18
C ALA A 506 0.85 -16.64 -27.60
N THR A 507 -0.22 -16.72 -28.39
CA THR A 507 -1.50 -17.30 -27.98
C THR A 507 -2.14 -18.06 -29.14
N GLY A 508 -2.49 -19.34 -28.93
CA GLY A 508 -3.34 -20.09 -29.87
C GLY A 508 -2.92 -20.05 -31.35
N GLY A 509 -1.62 -20.06 -31.65
CA GLY A 509 -1.08 -19.97 -33.01
C GLY A 509 -0.64 -18.56 -33.46
N THR A 510 -0.98 -17.51 -32.71
CA THR A 510 -0.46 -16.15 -32.93
C THR A 510 0.96 -16.07 -32.38
N PRO A 511 1.98 -15.70 -33.19
CA PRO A 511 3.35 -15.54 -32.71
C PRO A 511 3.48 -14.40 -31.69
N ALA A 512 4.48 -14.50 -30.82
CA ALA A 512 4.85 -13.40 -29.96
C ALA A 512 5.39 -12.22 -30.78
N ALA A 513 5.09 -10.99 -30.37
CA ALA A 513 5.50 -9.77 -31.08
C ALA A 513 6.11 -8.73 -30.14
N CYS A 514 7.06 -7.95 -30.65
CA CYS A 514 7.70 -6.84 -29.97
C CYS A 514 7.70 -5.60 -30.87
N THR A 515 7.39 -4.43 -30.32
CA THR A 515 7.45 -3.18 -31.10
C THR A 515 8.87 -2.63 -31.29
N GLY A 516 9.87 -3.22 -30.62
CA GLY A 516 11.27 -2.84 -30.73
C GLY A 516 12.15 -3.99 -31.22
N ALA A 517 13.43 -3.68 -31.43
CA ALA A 517 14.43 -4.68 -31.79
C ALA A 517 14.57 -5.74 -30.69
N ALA A 518 14.70 -7.00 -31.12
CA ALA A 518 14.89 -8.11 -30.21
C ALA A 518 16.29 -8.08 -29.57
N VAL A 519 16.36 -8.48 -28.31
CA VAL A 519 17.61 -8.81 -27.63
C VAL A 519 17.88 -10.30 -27.87
N VAL A 520 19.05 -10.62 -28.42
CA VAL A 520 19.45 -12.00 -28.70
C VAL A 520 20.16 -12.58 -27.49
N VAL A 521 19.62 -13.66 -26.94
CA VAL A 521 20.30 -14.53 -25.98
C VAL A 521 21.00 -15.64 -26.77
N ALA A 522 22.32 -15.66 -26.71
CA ALA A 522 23.18 -16.60 -27.42
C ALA A 522 23.06 -18.03 -26.85
N ALA A 523 23.69 -18.99 -27.55
CA ALA A 523 23.66 -20.41 -27.18
C ALA A 523 24.22 -20.70 -25.77
N ASP A 524 25.14 -19.87 -25.30
CA ASP A 524 25.74 -19.93 -23.95
C ASP A 524 24.90 -19.21 -22.88
N GLY A 525 23.74 -18.65 -23.24
CA GLY A 525 22.85 -17.91 -22.34
C GLY A 525 23.27 -16.46 -22.08
N SER A 526 24.32 -15.96 -22.75
CA SER A 526 24.73 -14.55 -22.67
C SER A 526 23.95 -13.66 -23.64
N ALA A 527 23.85 -12.37 -23.34
CA ALA A 527 23.26 -11.38 -24.24
C ALA A 527 24.04 -10.06 -24.19
N SER A 528 24.09 -9.36 -25.33
CA SER A 528 24.61 -7.99 -25.40
C SER A 528 23.54 -7.02 -24.92
N ILE A 529 23.83 -6.31 -23.82
CA ILE A 529 22.89 -5.45 -23.11
C ILE A 529 23.33 -4.01 -23.24
N ALA A 530 22.55 -3.21 -23.96
CA ALA A 530 22.74 -1.77 -24.09
C ALA A 530 21.91 -1.02 -23.03
N LEU A 531 22.59 -0.35 -22.10
CA LEU A 531 21.98 0.53 -21.11
C LEU A 531 22.34 1.99 -21.44
N THR A 532 21.35 2.82 -21.70
CA THR A 532 21.49 4.27 -21.76
C THR A 532 21.32 4.89 -20.36
N ARG A 533 21.49 6.21 -20.23
CA ARG A 533 21.17 6.94 -19.00
C ARG A 533 19.73 6.63 -18.55
N ARG A 534 19.56 6.22 -17.29
CA ARG A 534 18.25 5.93 -16.67
C ARG A 534 17.40 4.99 -17.53
N SER A 535 17.91 3.78 -17.74
CA SER A 535 17.25 2.78 -18.58
C SER A 535 17.28 1.39 -17.97
N ALA A 536 16.43 0.52 -18.49
CA ALA A 536 16.39 -0.88 -18.14
C ALA A 536 16.22 -1.77 -19.37
N VAL A 537 16.75 -2.98 -19.26
CA VAL A 537 16.47 -4.11 -20.14
C VAL A 537 15.85 -5.22 -19.29
N ALA A 538 14.59 -5.55 -19.56
CA ALA A 538 13.89 -6.64 -18.89
C ALA A 538 13.46 -7.69 -19.91
N LEU A 539 13.87 -8.95 -19.69
CA LEU A 539 13.59 -10.08 -20.57
C LEU A 539 12.96 -11.21 -19.75
N HIS A 540 11.98 -11.93 -20.29
CA HIS A 540 11.40 -13.10 -19.64
C HIS A 540 10.93 -14.14 -20.66
N THR A 541 10.76 -15.38 -20.23
CA THR A 541 10.43 -16.52 -21.10
C THR A 541 9.13 -16.33 -21.87
N ARG A 542 8.11 -15.72 -21.25
CA ARG A 542 6.86 -15.38 -21.95
C ARG A 542 7.00 -14.27 -22.99
N ALA A 543 8.14 -13.56 -23.04
CA ALA A 543 8.47 -12.54 -24.04
C ALA A 543 9.57 -12.96 -25.03
N ARG A 544 9.80 -14.27 -25.14
CA ARG A 544 10.62 -14.87 -26.20
C ARG A 544 9.85 -14.83 -27.53
N LEU A 545 10.49 -14.28 -28.55
CA LEU A 545 10.04 -14.24 -29.94
C LEU A 545 10.45 -15.55 -30.61
N ASN A 546 9.54 -16.10 -31.42
CA ASN A 546 9.78 -17.34 -32.16
C ASN A 546 10.83 -17.14 -33.26
#